data_AF-A0A840EF51-F1
#
_entry.id   AF-A0A840EF51-F1
#
_cell.length_a   1.000
_cell.length_b   1.000
_cell.length_c   1.000
_cell.angle_alpha   90.00
_cell.angle_beta   90.00
_cell.angle_gamma   90.00
#
_symmetry.space_group_name_H-M   'P 1'
#
loop_
_entity.id
_entity.type
_entity.pdbx_description
1 polymer ?
#
loop_
_entity_poly.entity_id
_entity_poly.type
_entity_poly.pdbx_seq_one_letter_code
_entity_poly.pdbx_strand_id
1 'polypeptide(L)' 'MNNYENYFEEIENRAQQIGELIEEIIKLDDIIATHQQYDSQGLQKDQYVKRREEYTARLNQFLHPHKLKIVSNEAA' A
#
# COMPACT_ATOMS: atom_id res chain seq x y z
N MET A 1 24.97 -3.13 -22.73
CA MET A 1 24.26 -2.93 -21.46
C MET A 1 24.59 -4.12 -20.59
N ASN A 2 25.25 -3.91 -19.45
CA ASN A 2 25.69 -5.01 -18.59
C ASN A 2 24.49 -5.55 -17.81
N ASN A 3 24.34 -6.88 -17.73
CA ASN A 3 23.24 -7.52 -16.98
C ASN A 3 23.16 -7.08 -15.51
N TYR A 4 24.28 -6.63 -14.93
CA TYR A 4 24.34 -6.09 -13.57
C TYR A 4 23.72 -4.70 -13.45
N GLU A 5 23.90 -3.82 -14.42
CA GLU A 5 23.30 -2.47 -14.41
C GLU A 5 21.77 -2.58 -14.44
N ASN A 6 21.25 -3.44 -15.33
CA ASN A 6 19.81 -3.72 -15.40
C ASN A 6 19.27 -4.30 -14.09
N TYR A 7 20.02 -5.15 -13.41
CA TYR A 7 19.60 -5.75 -12.13
C TYR A 7 19.47 -4.72 -11.00
N PHE A 8 20.44 -3.80 -10.88
CA PHE A 8 20.38 -2.75 -9.86
C PHE A 8 19.29 -1.73 -10.16
N GLU A 9 19.10 -1.36 -11.43
CA GLU A 9 18.01 -0.48 -11.87
C GLU A 9 16.62 -1.08 -11.58
N GLU A 10 16.45 -2.39 -11.80
CA GLU A 10 15.21 -3.09 -11.43
C GLU A 10 14.95 -3.12 -9.91
N ILE A 11 16.00 -3.24 -9.09
CA ILE A 11 15.88 -3.19 -7.63
C ILE A 11 15.50 -1.78 -7.17
N GLU A 12 16.17 -0.76 -7.69
CA GLU A 12 15.89 0.64 -7.34
C GLU A 12 14.45 1.01 -7.68
N ASN A 13 14.01 0.68 -8.90
CA ASN A 13 12.62 0.88 -9.33
C ASN A 13 11.63 0.15 -8.42
N ARG A 14 11.93 -1.09 -8.03
CA ARG A 14 11.06 -1.86 -7.11
C ARG A 14 11.01 -1.24 -5.71
N ALA A 15 12.16 -0.80 -5.19
CA ALA A 15 12.24 -0.17 -3.88
C ALA A 15 11.43 1.13 -3.85
N GLN A 16 11.53 1.94 -4.92
CA GLN A 16 10.72 3.14 -5.09
C GLN A 16 9.22 2.81 -5.11
N GLN A 17 8.79 1.85 -5.92
CA GLN A 17 7.38 1.45 -6.00
C GLN A 17 6.83 0.93 -4.66
N ILE A 18 7.63 0.16 -3.91
CA ILE A 18 7.27 -0.28 -2.55
C ILE A 18 7.09 0.92 -1.63
N GLY A 19 8.03 1.88 -1.65
CA GLY A 19 7.96 3.10 -0.85
C GLY A 19 6.72 3.94 -1.14
N GLU A 20 6.44 4.18 -2.42
CA GLU A 20 5.26 4.92 -2.88
C GLU A 20 3.96 4.23 -2.41
N LEU A 21 3.87 2.90 -2.52
CA LEU A 21 2.69 2.15 -2.05
C LEU A 21 2.51 2.26 -0.54
N ILE A 22 3.59 2.20 0.25
CA ILE A 22 3.52 2.35 1.71
C ILE A 22 3.01 3.76 2.08
N GLU A 23 3.56 4.80 1.48
CA GLU A 23 3.16 6.18 1.76
C GLU A 23 1.69 6.42 1.42
N GLU A 24 1.23 5.92 0.27
CA GLU A 24 -0.16 6.05 -0.14
C GLU A 24 -1.14 5.28 0.76
N ILE A 25 -0.74 4.11 1.28
CA ILE A 25 -1.53 3.37 2.27
C ILE A 25 -1.66 4.18 3.57
N ILE A 26 -0.57 4.76 4.07
CA ILE A 26 -0.57 5.58 5.30
C ILE A 26 -1.52 6.79 5.12
N LYS A 27 -1.45 7.50 3.99
CA LYS A 27 -2.36 8.61 3.70
C LYS A 27 -3.82 8.19 3.70
N LEU A 28 -4.13 7.02 3.14
CA LEU A 28 -5.50 6.50 3.12
C LEU A 28 -5.97 6.12 4.53
N ASP A 29 -5.11 5.51 5.34
CA ASP A 29 -5.43 5.20 6.74
C ASP A 29 -5.74 6.48 7.55
N ASP A 30 -4.96 7.55 7.37
CA ASP A 30 -5.22 8.84 8.02
C ASP A 30 -6.58 9.44 7.59
N ILE A 31 -6.92 9.36 6.30
CA ILE A 31 -8.20 9.82 5.77
C ILE A 31 -9.36 8.98 6.33
N ILE A 32 -9.22 7.65 6.35
CA ILE A 32 -10.24 6.73 6.88
C ILE A 32 -10.46 6.97 8.37
N ALA A 33 -9.38 7.14 9.14
CA ALA A 33 -9.45 7.46 10.57
C ALA A 33 -10.16 8.80 10.82
N THR A 34 -9.88 9.81 9.98
CA THR A 34 -10.58 11.09 10.01
C THR A 34 -12.08 10.91 9.76
N HIS A 35 -12.47 10.15 8.74
CA HIS A 35 -13.89 9.86 8.47
C HIS A 35 -14.57 9.12 9.64
N GLN A 36 -13.87 8.20 10.31
CA GLN A 36 -14.37 7.49 11.51
C GLN A 36 -14.55 8.45 12.69
N GLN A 37 -13.61 9.36 12.94
CA GLN A 37 -13.65 10.30 14.05
C GLN A 37 -14.85 11.25 13.99
N TYR A 38 -15.20 11.72 12.79
CA TYR A 38 -16.31 12.66 12.58
C TYR A 38 -17.64 11.97 12.26
N ASP A 39 -17.72 10.64 12.42
CA ASP A 39 -18.86 9.77 12.07
C ASP A 39 -19.46 10.09 10.69
N SER A 40 -18.57 10.45 9.76
CA SER A 40 -18.97 10.82 8.41
C SER A 40 -19.21 9.51 7.66
N GLN A 41 -20.45 9.03 7.72
CA GLN A 41 -20.87 7.85 6.97
C GLN A 41 -21.27 8.27 5.56
N GLY A 42 -20.56 7.77 4.55
CA GLY A 42 -20.84 8.10 3.17
C GLY A 42 -19.97 7.35 2.18
N LEU A 43 -20.44 7.32 0.92
CA LEU A 43 -19.83 6.66 -0.23
C LEU A 43 -18.31 6.94 -0.40
N GLN A 44 -17.84 8.07 0.12
CA GLN A 44 -16.43 8.48 0.06
C GLN A 44 -15.52 7.62 0.96
N LYS A 45 -15.96 7.27 2.18
CA LYS A 45 -15.16 6.41 3.09
C LYS A 45 -14.92 5.04 2.47
N ASP A 46 -15.97 4.41 1.92
CA ASP A 46 -15.87 3.09 1.29
C ASP A 46 -14.94 3.12 0.07
N GLN A 47 -14.89 4.22 -0.68
CA GLN A 47 -13.93 4.40 -1.76
C GLN A 47 -12.48 4.43 -1.25
N TYR A 48 -12.21 5.12 -0.13
CA TYR A 48 -10.88 5.14 0.47
C TYR A 48 -10.47 3.77 1.01
N VAL A 49 -11.38 3.06 1.68
CA VAL A 49 -11.15 1.69 2.18
C VAL A 49 -10.80 0.76 1.02
N LYS A 50 -11.61 0.76 -0.05
CA LYS A 50 -11.35 -0.07 -1.23
C LYS A 50 -10.01 0.27 -1.88
N ARG A 51 -9.68 1.55 -2.00
CA ARG A 51 -8.41 1.99 -2.58
C ARG A 51 -7.21 1.55 -1.73
N ARG A 52 -7.34 1.56 -0.42
CA ARG A 52 -6.32 1.06 0.51
C ARG A 52 -6.12 -0.45 0.33
N GLU A 53 -7.20 -1.21 0.17
CA GLU A 53 -7.12 -2.65 -0.12
C GLU A 53 -6.41 -2.94 -1.44
N GLU A 54 -6.70 -2.16 -2.49
CA GLU A 54 -6.04 -2.28 -3.80
C GLU A 54 -4.53 -2.04 -3.69
N TYR A 55 -4.11 -1.00 -2.97
CA TYR A 55 -2.68 -0.70 -2.75
C TYR A 55 -2.00 -1.76 -1.89
N THR A 56 -2.69 -2.23 -0.84
CA THR A 56 -2.20 -3.32 0.01
C THR A 56 -2.02 -4.62 -0.79
N ALA A 57 -2.94 -4.93 -1.71
CA ALA A 57 -2.83 -6.08 -2.60
C ALA A 57 -1.62 -5.96 -3.53
N ARG A 58 -1.39 -4.80 -4.13
CA ARG A 58 -0.20 -4.54 -4.97
C ARG A 58 1.09 -4.66 -4.17
N LEU A 59 1.14 -4.07 -2.97
CA LEU A 59 2.31 -4.17 -2.10
C LEU A 59 2.60 -5.63 -1.73
N ASN A 60 1.56 -6.42 -1.43
CA ASN A 60 1.70 -7.84 -1.17
C ASN A 60 2.26 -8.64 -2.36
N GLN A 61 2.07 -8.22 -3.60
CA GLN A 61 2.71 -8.85 -4.76
C GLN A 61 4.23 -8.69 -4.73
N PHE A 62 4.73 -7.53 -4.28
CA PHE A 62 6.17 -7.29 -4.10
C PHE A 62 6.75 -8.04 -2.91
N LEU A 63 5.97 -8.21 -1.84
CA LEU A 63 6.41 -8.86 -0.59
C LEU A 63 6.35 -10.39 -0.65
N HIS A 64 5.49 -10.97 -1.49
CA HIS A 64 5.27 -12.42 -1.58
C HIS A 64 6.55 -13.23 -1.83
N PRO A 65 7.47 -12.83 -2.73
CA PRO A 65 8.75 -13.55 -2.94
C PRO A 65 9.63 -13.60 -1.68
N HIS A 66 9.44 -12.64 -0.77
CA HIS A 66 10.16 -12.54 0.49
C HIS A 66 9.44 -13.21 1.66
N LYS A 67 8.33 -13.92 1.39
CA LYS A 67 7.46 -14.56 2.42
C LYS A 67 6.93 -13.55 3.44
N LEU A 68 6.78 -12.29 3.03
CA LEU A 68 6.18 -11.23 3.82
C LEU A 68 4.78 -10.92 3.31
N LYS A 69 3.92 -10.42 4.21
CA LYS A 69 2.56 -9.97 3.88
C LYS A 69 2.14 -8.89 4.87
N ILE A 70 1.49 -7.85 4.36
CA ILE A 70 0.75 -6.90 5.20
C ILE A 70 -0.58 -7.51 5.61
N VAL A 71 -0.83 -7.48 6.91
CA VAL A 71 -2.07 -7.96 7.53
C VAL A 71 -2.78 -6.75 8.11
N SER A 72 -3.97 -6.44 7.59
CA SER A 72 -4.84 -5.42 8.17
C SER A 72 -5.48 -5.99 9.43
N ASN A 73 -5.06 -5.52 10.61
CA ASN A 73 -5.74 -5.81 11.86
C ASN A 73 -6.94 -4.87 11.99
N GLU A 74 -8.04 -5.17 11.29
CA GLU A 74 -9.30 -4.46 11.47
C GLU A 74 -10.27 -5.19 12.43
N ALA A 75 -9.74 -6.07 13.29
CA ALA A 75 -10.54 -6.74 14.32
C ALA A 75 -9.74 -6.97 15.61
N ALA A 76 -9.91 -6.05 16.57
CA ALA A 76 -10.05 -6.35 17.99
C ALA A 76 -10.86 -5.22 18.64
#